data_AF-A0A523GXF4-F1
#
_entry.id   AF-A0A523GXF4-F1
#
_cell.length_a   1.000
_cell.length_b   1.000
_cell.length_c   1.000
_cell.angle_alpha   90.00
_cell.angle_beta   90.00
_cell.angle_gamma   90.00
#
_symmetry.space_group_name_H-M   'P 1'
#
loop_
_entity.id
_entity.type
_entity.pdbx_description
1 polymer ?
#
loop_
_entity_poly.entity_id
_entity_poly.type
_entity_poly.pdbx_seq_one_letter_code
_entity_poly.pdbx_strand_id
1 'polypeptide(L)'
;MAKTGINLKITSLAALVLFVLISAIVLKTRQSTLRVNSGSDISSQYAQDGGVIYLNTAKDVKYIGSEKCQTCHPAIFESYAKAEMGRSMAKLDTTNIIENYPQSKAVFDSSKNYYYEMLRRDGRFYQREYRLDSEGRVIHERWAEAEYVMGSGNNLRMYFDNENGMLYQLPLTWYVH
;
A
#
# COMPACT_ATOMS: atom_id res chain seq x y z
N MET A 1 -69.62 -26.74 45.25
CA MET A 1 -69.61 -25.62 44.29
C MET A 1 -68.17 -25.28 43.93
N ALA A 2 -67.94 -24.84 42.69
CA ALA A 2 -66.73 -25.10 41.90
C ALA A 2 -65.54 -24.14 42.09
N LYS A 3 -64.39 -24.62 41.59
CA LYS A 3 -63.01 -24.12 41.64
C LYS A 3 -62.81 -22.67 41.15
N THR A 4 -61.85 -21.96 41.75
CA THR A 4 -61.19 -20.78 41.15
C THR A 4 -59.68 -20.86 41.35
N GLY A 5 -59.05 -21.81 40.67
CA GLY A 5 -57.59 -21.86 40.51
C GLY A 5 -57.20 -21.24 39.16
N ILE A 6 -57.28 -19.92 39.05
CA ILE A 6 -56.84 -19.21 37.83
C ILE A 6 -55.34 -18.96 37.92
N ASN A 7 -54.59 -19.91 37.35
CA ASN A 7 -53.50 -19.68 36.41
C ASN A 7 -52.33 -18.75 36.78
N LEU A 8 -51.51 -19.18 37.75
CA LEU A 8 -50.15 -18.65 37.97
C LEU A 8 -49.22 -18.81 36.74
N LYS A 9 -49.51 -19.77 35.84
CA LYS A 9 -48.76 -19.96 34.59
C LYS A 9 -49.11 -18.93 33.50
N ILE A 10 -50.35 -18.46 33.45
CA ILE A 10 -50.79 -17.48 32.42
C ILE A 10 -50.24 -16.09 32.76
N THR A 11 -50.17 -15.72 34.05
CA THR A 11 -49.56 -14.46 34.48
C THR A 11 -48.06 -14.41 34.16
N SER A 12 -47.34 -15.53 34.33
CA SER A 12 -45.93 -15.63 33.96
C SER A 12 -45.69 -15.54 32.44
N LEU A 13 -46.59 -16.11 31.63
CA LEU A 13 -46.48 -16.04 30.17
C LEU A 13 -46.79 -14.63 29.66
N ALA A 14 -47.82 -13.99 30.21
CA ALA A 14 -48.18 -12.61 29.89
C ALA A 14 -47.06 -11.61 30.27
N ALA A 15 -46.42 -11.80 31.42
CA ALA A 15 -45.29 -10.98 31.85
C ALA A 15 -44.06 -11.15 30.92
N LEU A 16 -43.79 -12.38 30.46
CA LEU A 16 -42.68 -12.65 29.53
C LEU A 16 -42.94 -12.00 28.15
N VAL A 17 -44.17 -12.11 27.64
CA VAL A 17 -44.58 -11.46 26.38
C VAL A 17 -44.46 -9.95 26.49
N LEU A 18 -44.90 -9.35 27.61
CA LEU A 18 -44.79 -7.93 27.84
C LEU A 18 -43.33 -7.46 27.93
N PHE A 19 -42.46 -8.24 28.59
CA PHE A 19 -41.03 -7.95 28.66
C PHE A 19 -40.36 -8.01 27.28
N VAL A 20 -40.71 -9.01 26.46
CA VAL A 20 -40.22 -9.14 25.07
C VAL A 20 -40.71 -7.98 24.20
N LEU A 21 -41.97 -7.56 24.34
CA LEU A 21 -42.51 -6.42 23.61
C LEU A 21 -41.85 -5.10 24.03
N ILE A 22 -41.66 -4.88 25.34
CA ILE A 22 -40.98 -3.69 25.86
C ILE A 22 -39.52 -3.66 25.41
N SER A 23 -38.80 -4.78 25.48
CA SER A 23 -37.41 -4.85 25.02
C SER A 23 -37.32 -4.66 23.50
N ALA A 24 -38.23 -5.21 22.70
CA ALA A 24 -38.31 -4.93 21.27
C ALA A 24 -38.58 -3.45 20.98
N ILE A 25 -39.48 -2.81 21.74
CA ILE A 25 -39.77 -1.37 21.61
C ILE A 25 -38.55 -0.53 22.01
N VAL A 26 -37.84 -0.88 23.09
CA VAL A 26 -36.61 -0.21 23.54
C VAL A 26 -35.46 -0.39 22.55
N LEU A 27 -35.32 -1.57 21.94
CA LEU A 27 -34.35 -1.80 20.85
C LEU A 27 -34.69 -0.97 19.61
N LYS A 28 -35.98 -0.88 19.25
CA LYS A 28 -36.44 -0.10 18.09
C LYS A 28 -36.28 1.40 18.33
N THR A 29 -36.52 1.89 19.56
CA THR A 29 -36.27 3.30 19.92
C THR A 29 -34.78 3.64 19.99
N ARG A 30 -33.92 2.73 20.50
CA ARG A 30 -32.45 2.88 20.41
C ARG A 30 -31.94 2.94 18.97
N GLN A 31 -32.47 2.10 18.08
CA GLN A 31 -32.15 2.19 16.65
C GLN A 31 -32.59 3.52 16.03
N SER A 32 -33.76 4.06 16.41
CA SER A 32 -34.21 5.36 15.91
C SER A 32 -33.43 6.55 16.48
N THR A 33 -32.85 6.46 17.67
CA THR A 33 -31.95 7.50 18.21
C THR A 33 -30.52 7.42 17.64
N LEU A 34 -30.16 6.32 16.97
CA LEU A 34 -28.92 6.21 16.17
C LEU A 34 -29.14 6.52 14.69
N ARG A 35 -30.33 7.01 14.30
CA ARG A 35 -30.48 7.74 13.04
C ARG A 35 -29.93 9.15 13.27
N VAL A 36 -28.59 9.24 13.24
CA VAL A 36 -27.90 10.50 12.96
C VAL A 36 -28.52 11.05 11.67
N ASN A 37 -28.94 12.31 11.74
CA ASN A 37 -29.32 13.10 10.57
C ASN A 37 -28.14 13.10 9.61
N SER A 38 -28.10 12.15 8.67
CA SER A 38 -27.13 12.11 7.57
C SER A 38 -27.61 13.09 6.49
N GLY A 39 -27.60 14.37 6.84
CA GLY A 39 -27.52 15.43 5.85
C GLY A 39 -26.06 15.61 5.47
N SER A 40 -25.69 15.22 4.25
CA SER A 40 -24.52 15.70 3.50
C SER A 40 -23.12 15.68 4.14
N ASP A 41 -22.87 14.96 5.24
CA ASP A 41 -21.51 14.89 5.78
C ASP A 41 -20.65 13.83 5.07
N ILE A 42 -20.24 14.19 3.85
CA ILE A 42 -19.37 13.37 3.01
C ILE A 42 -17.91 13.37 3.52
N SER A 43 -17.57 14.29 4.42
CA SER A 43 -16.25 14.49 5.04
C SER A 43 -15.58 13.18 5.47
N SER A 44 -16.34 12.29 6.11
CA SER A 44 -15.84 10.99 6.61
C SER A 44 -15.26 10.05 5.55
N GLN A 45 -15.55 10.28 4.27
CA GLN A 45 -15.10 9.43 3.16
C GLN A 45 -13.83 9.94 2.46
N TYR A 46 -13.40 11.18 2.75
CA TYR A 46 -12.29 11.83 2.06
C TYR A 46 -11.21 12.29 3.03
N ALA A 47 -9.97 12.29 2.58
CA ALA A 47 -8.89 12.99 3.25
C ALA A 47 -9.20 14.50 3.30
N GLN A 48 -8.84 15.11 4.42
CA GLN A 48 -9.02 16.53 4.67
C GLN A 48 -7.74 17.14 5.22
N ASP A 49 -7.49 18.37 4.82
CA ASP A 49 -6.48 19.24 5.41
C ASP A 49 -7.12 20.60 5.69
N GLY A 50 -7.37 20.87 6.97
CA GLY A 50 -8.18 22.01 7.40
C GLY A 50 -9.59 21.98 6.79
N GLY A 51 -9.91 22.99 5.98
CA GLY A 51 -11.21 23.10 5.28
C GLY A 51 -11.22 22.50 3.87
N VAL A 52 -10.11 21.93 3.39
CA VAL A 52 -9.99 21.36 2.04
C VAL A 52 -10.37 19.88 2.07
N ILE A 53 -11.27 19.48 1.18
CA ILE A 53 -11.68 18.09 0.98
C ILE A 53 -11.05 17.56 -0.33
N TYR A 54 -10.27 16.48 -0.24
CA TYR A 54 -9.62 15.87 -1.40
C TYR A 54 -10.50 14.77 -2.02
N LEU A 55 -11.31 15.12 -3.02
CA LEU A 55 -12.28 14.20 -3.64
C LEU A 55 -11.63 12.92 -4.22
N ASN A 56 -10.39 13.00 -4.69
CA ASN A 56 -9.65 11.88 -5.27
C ASN A 56 -9.20 10.82 -4.24
N THR A 57 -9.42 11.06 -2.95
CA THR A 57 -9.02 10.15 -1.86
C THR A 57 -10.17 9.28 -1.35
N ALA A 58 -11.36 9.42 -1.93
CA ALA A 58 -12.50 8.58 -1.61
C ALA A 58 -12.19 7.10 -1.86
N LYS A 59 -12.68 6.21 -0.98
CA LYS A 59 -12.38 4.77 -1.02
C LYS A 59 -12.83 4.08 -2.32
N ASP A 60 -13.89 4.57 -2.92
CA ASP A 60 -14.49 4.07 -4.16
C ASP A 60 -13.86 4.68 -5.42
N VAL A 61 -13.12 5.77 -5.30
CA VAL A 61 -12.32 6.32 -6.42
C VAL A 61 -11.16 5.38 -6.72
N LYS A 62 -11.01 5.01 -8.00
CA LYS A 62 -9.98 4.08 -8.48
C LYS A 62 -9.08 4.73 -9.52
N TYR A 63 -7.85 4.26 -9.58
CA TYR A 63 -6.95 4.54 -10.70
C TYR A 63 -7.46 3.81 -11.95
N ILE A 64 -7.58 4.54 -13.06
CA ILE A 64 -8.04 3.99 -14.36
C ILE A 64 -6.90 3.70 -15.33
N GLY A 65 -5.66 4.01 -14.96
CA GLY A 65 -4.49 3.96 -15.84
C GLY A 65 -4.36 5.22 -16.71
N SER A 66 -3.12 5.67 -16.94
CA SER A 66 -2.84 6.85 -17.77
C SER A 66 -3.22 6.62 -19.24
N GLU A 67 -3.27 5.37 -19.68
CA GLU A 67 -3.63 4.94 -21.03
C GLU A 67 -5.06 5.34 -21.38
N LYS A 68 -5.98 5.36 -20.40
CA LYS A 68 -7.35 5.85 -20.62
C LYS A 68 -7.41 7.34 -20.95
N CYS A 69 -6.44 8.11 -20.45
CA CYS A 69 -6.34 9.54 -20.72
C CYS A 69 -5.86 9.82 -22.16
N GLN A 70 -5.14 8.89 -22.78
CA GLN A 70 -4.57 9.05 -24.11
C GLN A 70 -5.62 9.32 -25.20
N THR A 71 -6.80 8.72 -25.09
CA THR A 71 -7.86 8.85 -26.11
C THR A 71 -8.32 10.30 -26.30
N CYS A 72 -8.42 11.07 -25.21
CA CYS A 72 -8.82 12.48 -25.25
C CYS A 72 -7.63 13.43 -25.19
N HIS A 73 -6.51 13.01 -24.61
CA HIS A 73 -5.32 13.83 -24.38
C HIS A 73 -4.03 13.19 -24.92
N PRO A 74 -3.93 12.90 -26.23
CA PRO A 74 -2.81 12.15 -26.79
C PRO A 74 -1.47 12.88 -26.64
N ALA A 75 -1.43 14.20 -26.87
CA ALA A 75 -0.20 14.99 -26.75
C ALA A 75 0.32 15.09 -25.30
N ILE A 76 -0.60 15.18 -24.33
CA ILE A 76 -0.23 15.20 -22.90
C ILE A 76 0.29 13.82 -22.50
N PHE A 77 -0.40 12.76 -22.89
CA PHE A 77 0.04 11.40 -22.64
C PHE A 77 1.45 11.14 -23.19
N GLU A 78 1.70 11.52 -24.44
CA GLU A 78 3.00 11.31 -25.09
C GLU A 78 4.14 12.08 -24.39
N SER A 79 3.91 13.35 -24.05
CA SER A 79 4.91 14.16 -23.35
C SER A 79 5.15 13.68 -21.92
N TYR A 80 4.08 13.31 -21.19
CA TYR A 80 4.18 12.77 -19.84
C TYR A 80 4.95 11.44 -19.79
N ALA A 81 4.68 10.53 -20.73
CA ALA A 81 5.36 9.22 -20.80
C ALA A 81 6.88 9.34 -20.98
N LYS A 82 7.35 10.45 -21.58
CA LYS A 82 8.78 10.73 -21.78
C LYS A 82 9.38 11.55 -20.63
N ALA A 83 8.56 12.26 -19.86
CA ALA A 83 8.99 13.10 -18.75
C ALA A 83 9.62 12.28 -17.61
N GLU A 84 10.43 12.95 -16.79
CA GLU A 84 11.05 12.32 -15.62
C GLU A 84 9.99 11.78 -14.64
N MET A 85 8.90 12.52 -14.45
CA MET A 85 7.78 12.11 -13.59
C MET A 85 7.12 10.83 -14.11
N GLY A 86 6.88 10.73 -15.42
CA GLY A 86 6.27 9.55 -16.04
C GLY A 86 7.18 8.31 -16.04
N ARG A 87 8.49 8.50 -15.85
CA ARG A 87 9.49 7.44 -15.73
C ARG A 87 10.08 7.34 -14.32
N SER A 88 9.44 7.95 -13.33
CA SER A 88 9.96 8.05 -11.97
C SER A 88 9.93 6.72 -11.21
N MET A 89 9.15 5.74 -11.68
CA MET A 89 9.15 4.40 -11.14
C MET A 89 8.75 3.38 -12.20
N ALA A 90 9.40 2.23 -12.22
CA ALA A 90 9.08 1.13 -13.13
C ALA A 90 9.43 -0.22 -12.48
N LYS A 91 8.84 -1.30 -12.99
CA LYS A 91 9.37 -2.64 -12.76
C LYS A 91 10.73 -2.72 -13.47
N LEU A 92 11.76 -3.21 -12.80
CA LEU A 92 13.09 -3.33 -13.37
C LEU A 92 13.16 -4.58 -14.24
N ASP A 93 13.52 -4.41 -15.50
CA ASP A 93 13.73 -5.51 -16.44
C ASP A 93 14.77 -5.12 -17.50
N THR A 94 15.07 -6.05 -18.41
CA THR A 94 16.13 -5.84 -19.41
C THR A 94 15.82 -4.74 -20.43
N THR A 95 14.60 -4.23 -20.51
CA THR A 95 14.17 -3.21 -21.48
C THR A 95 14.37 -1.79 -20.99
N ASN A 96 14.60 -1.58 -19.68
CA ASN A 96 14.73 -0.25 -19.09
C ASN A 96 16.05 -0.02 -18.33
N ILE A 97 17.08 -0.79 -18.68
CA ILE A 97 18.43 -0.67 -18.13
C ILE A 97 19.19 0.47 -18.81
N ILE A 98 19.78 1.34 -18.01
CA ILE A 98 20.69 2.41 -18.47
C ILE A 98 22.07 2.30 -17.82
N GLU A 99 22.20 1.46 -16.79
CA GLU A 99 23.40 1.23 -16.01
C GLU A 99 24.20 0.04 -16.54
N ASN A 100 25.48 -0.02 -16.17
CA ASN A 100 26.34 -1.14 -16.49
C ASN A 100 26.29 -2.18 -15.37
N TYR A 101 25.86 -3.41 -15.70
CA TYR A 101 25.82 -4.54 -14.77
C TYR A 101 26.67 -5.72 -15.27
N PRO A 102 27.58 -6.28 -14.46
CA PRO A 102 28.00 -5.77 -13.15
C PRO A 102 28.68 -4.40 -13.26
N GLN A 103 28.64 -3.64 -12.16
CA GLN A 103 29.50 -2.46 -12.03
C GLN A 103 30.98 -2.86 -12.04
N SER A 104 31.87 -1.95 -12.44
CA SER A 104 33.30 -2.23 -12.55
C SER A 104 33.98 -2.54 -11.21
N LYS A 105 33.44 -2.02 -10.11
CA LYS A 105 33.94 -2.24 -8.75
C LYS A 105 32.81 -2.24 -7.74
N ALA A 106 32.87 -3.11 -6.74
CA ALA A 106 31.99 -3.07 -5.59
C ALA A 106 32.14 -1.75 -4.80
N VAL A 107 31.02 -1.22 -4.29
CA VAL A 107 31.02 -0.07 -3.39
C VAL A 107 31.34 -0.54 -1.99
N PHE A 108 32.36 0.04 -1.36
CA PHE A 108 32.78 -0.32 0.00
C PHE A 108 32.35 0.74 1.00
N ASP A 109 31.47 0.36 1.95
CA ASP A 109 31.14 1.12 3.14
C ASP A 109 32.12 0.75 4.26
N SER A 110 33.16 1.58 4.42
CA SER A 110 34.18 1.39 5.44
C SER A 110 33.67 1.53 6.88
N SER A 111 32.54 2.23 7.08
CA SER A 111 31.96 2.45 8.42
C SER A 111 31.29 1.19 8.97
N LYS A 112 30.70 0.38 8.08
CA LYS A 112 30.00 -0.87 8.43
C LYS A 112 30.72 -2.13 7.96
N ASN A 113 31.87 -1.97 7.29
CA ASN A 113 32.64 -3.03 6.65
C ASN A 113 31.79 -3.87 5.69
N TYR A 114 31.03 -3.22 4.80
CA TYR A 114 30.21 -3.89 3.78
C TYR A 114 30.66 -3.54 2.37
N TYR A 115 30.60 -4.52 1.50
CA TYR A 115 30.68 -4.36 0.06
C TYR A 115 29.28 -4.53 -0.55
N TYR A 116 28.95 -3.69 -1.51
CA TYR A 116 27.70 -3.74 -2.26
C TYR A 116 27.97 -3.83 -3.75
N GLU A 117 27.26 -4.71 -4.43
CA GLU A 117 27.26 -4.78 -5.89
C GLU A 117 25.90 -5.04 -6.50
N MET A 118 25.66 -4.41 -7.65
CA MET A 118 24.48 -4.66 -8.47
C MET A 118 24.85 -5.61 -9.61
N LEU A 119 24.08 -6.68 -9.76
CA LEU A 119 24.38 -7.81 -10.61
C LEU A 119 23.18 -8.22 -11.44
N ARG A 120 23.42 -8.67 -12.66
CA ARG A 120 22.40 -9.29 -13.52
C ARG A 120 22.60 -10.81 -13.53
N ARG A 121 21.53 -11.56 -13.27
CA ARG A 121 21.50 -13.04 -13.35
C ARG A 121 20.18 -13.47 -13.97
N ASP A 122 20.23 -14.23 -15.06
CA ASP A 122 19.06 -14.80 -15.75
C ASP A 122 17.96 -13.76 -16.08
N GLY A 123 18.38 -12.56 -16.50
CA GLY A 123 17.46 -11.46 -16.84
C GLY A 123 16.88 -10.71 -15.64
N ARG A 124 17.23 -11.11 -14.41
CA ARG A 124 16.85 -10.45 -13.15
C ARG A 124 18.04 -9.70 -12.57
N PHE A 125 17.76 -8.78 -11.65
CA PHE A 125 18.76 -7.88 -11.07
C PHE A 125 18.81 -8.05 -9.57
N TYR A 126 20.01 -8.06 -9.01
CA TYR A 126 20.22 -8.33 -7.60
C TYR A 126 21.24 -7.37 -7.03
N GLN A 127 20.97 -6.88 -5.82
CA GLN A 127 22.00 -6.33 -4.97
C GLN A 127 22.57 -7.43 -4.11
N ARG A 128 23.89 -7.59 -4.18
CA ARG A 128 24.67 -8.43 -3.28
C ARG A 128 25.36 -7.53 -2.27
N GLU A 129 25.09 -7.78 -1.00
CA GLU A 129 25.77 -7.20 0.14
C GLU A 129 26.65 -8.27 0.77
N TYR A 130 27.92 -7.98 1.05
CA TYR A 130 28.81 -8.96 1.67
C TYR A 130 29.90 -8.32 2.53
N ARG A 131 30.48 -9.11 3.44
CA ARG A 131 31.65 -8.73 4.25
C ARG A 131 32.80 -9.69 4.04
N LEU A 132 34.03 -9.19 4.16
CA LEU A 132 35.25 -9.98 4.05
C LEU A 132 36.00 -10.02 5.39
N ASP A 133 36.71 -11.11 5.67
CA ASP A 133 37.73 -11.19 6.72
C ASP A 133 39.11 -10.66 6.24
N SER A 134 40.12 -10.75 7.12
CA SER A 134 41.50 -10.32 6.83
C SER A 134 42.18 -11.10 5.71
N GLU A 135 41.71 -12.31 5.40
CA GLU A 135 42.22 -13.14 4.32
C GLU A 135 41.41 -12.96 3.02
N GLY A 136 40.42 -12.07 3.02
CA GLY A 136 39.57 -11.78 1.87
C GLY A 136 38.45 -12.81 1.65
N ARG A 137 38.13 -13.64 2.65
CA ARG A 137 37.05 -14.63 2.56
C ARG A 137 35.72 -13.99 2.94
N VAL A 138 34.65 -14.37 2.26
CA VAL A 138 33.30 -13.89 2.56
C VAL A 138 32.82 -14.48 3.88
N ILE A 139 32.51 -13.62 4.85
CA ILE A 139 32.02 -14.00 6.19
C ILE A 139 30.55 -13.63 6.43
N HIS A 140 29.96 -12.83 5.54
CA HIS A 140 28.54 -12.52 5.48
C HIS A 140 28.16 -12.26 4.04
N GLU A 141 26.98 -12.71 3.63
CA GLU A 141 26.44 -12.44 2.31
C GLU A 141 24.91 -12.38 2.35
N ARG A 142 24.34 -11.40 1.65
CA ARG A 142 22.92 -11.29 1.37
C ARG A 142 22.71 -10.96 -0.10
N TRP A 143 21.76 -11.65 -0.72
CA TRP A 143 21.24 -11.36 -2.05
C TRP A 143 19.82 -10.85 -1.91
N ALA A 144 19.53 -9.70 -2.51
CA ALA A 144 18.19 -9.15 -2.59
C ALA A 144 17.87 -8.83 -4.05
N GLU A 145 16.69 -9.19 -4.51
CA GLU A 145 16.26 -8.87 -5.86
C GLU A 145 15.82 -7.42 -5.96
N ALA A 146 16.26 -6.74 -7.01
CA ALA A 146 15.76 -5.44 -7.40
C ALA A 146 14.60 -5.62 -8.38
N GLU A 147 13.38 -5.67 -7.86
CA GLU A 147 12.17 -5.83 -8.67
C GLU A 147 11.67 -4.52 -9.27
N TYR A 148 11.88 -3.41 -8.57
CA TYR A 148 11.47 -2.08 -9.01
C TYR A 148 12.64 -1.11 -8.97
N VAL A 149 12.56 -0.10 -9.83
CA VAL A 149 13.48 1.03 -9.86
C VAL A 149 12.69 2.32 -9.69
N MET A 150 13.22 3.22 -8.87
CA MET A 150 12.73 4.58 -8.69
C MET A 150 13.79 5.58 -9.14
N GLY A 151 13.38 6.59 -9.89
CA GLY A 151 14.23 7.57 -10.55
C GLY A 151 14.26 7.37 -12.06
N SER A 152 14.11 8.46 -12.80
CA SER A 152 14.11 8.47 -14.27
C SER A 152 15.44 8.08 -14.91
N GLY A 153 16.50 8.04 -14.10
CA GLY A 153 17.87 7.88 -14.58
C GLY A 153 18.56 9.17 -15.00
N ASN A 154 17.91 10.34 -14.84
CA ASN A 154 18.56 11.63 -15.15
C ASN A 154 19.44 12.14 -14.00
N ASN A 155 19.17 11.72 -12.77
CA ASN A 155 19.95 12.09 -11.58
C ASN A 155 20.44 10.86 -10.83
N LEU A 156 19.50 9.95 -10.53
CA LEU A 156 19.75 8.73 -9.78
C LEU A 156 18.77 7.61 -10.14
N ARG A 157 19.08 6.40 -9.67
CA ARG A 157 18.18 5.26 -9.57
C ARG A 157 18.35 4.54 -8.22
N MET A 158 17.24 4.36 -7.51
CA MET A 158 17.11 3.54 -6.32
C MET A 158 16.34 2.27 -6.67
N TYR A 159 16.59 1.20 -5.93
CA TYR A 159 16.02 -0.11 -6.25
C TYR A 159 15.22 -0.62 -5.06
N PHE A 160 14.16 -1.38 -5.36
CA PHE A 160 13.24 -1.89 -4.36
C PHE A 160 12.96 -3.37 -4.60
N ASP A 161 12.93 -4.12 -3.50
CA ASP A 161 12.37 -5.47 -3.41
C ASP A 161 10.88 -5.37 -3.07
N ASN A 162 10.08 -6.39 -3.41
CA ASN A 162 8.66 -6.47 -3.08
C ASN A 162 8.36 -7.72 -2.25
N GLU A 163 8.16 -7.53 -0.95
CA GLU A 163 7.74 -8.61 -0.07
C GLU A 163 6.25 -8.43 0.28
N ASN A 164 5.41 -9.33 -0.23
CA ASN A 164 3.97 -9.36 0.06
C ASN A 164 3.21 -8.04 -0.24
N GLY A 165 3.63 -7.31 -1.27
CA GLY A 165 3.03 -6.03 -1.66
C GLY A 165 3.62 -4.81 -0.95
N MET A 166 4.61 -5.02 -0.09
CA MET A 166 5.37 -3.95 0.56
C MET A 166 6.71 -3.77 -0.15
N LEU A 167 7.04 -2.53 -0.50
CA LEU A 167 8.29 -2.20 -1.17
C LEU A 167 9.38 -1.83 -0.16
N TYR A 168 10.53 -2.48 -0.28
CA TYR A 168 11.70 -2.26 0.58
C TYR A 168 12.86 -1.72 -0.24
N GLN A 169 13.36 -0.55 0.13
CA GLN A 169 14.50 0.05 -0.56
C GLN A 169 15.77 -0.76 -0.30
N LEU A 170 16.51 -1.05 -1.37
CA LEU A 170 17.80 -1.72 -1.33
C LEU A 170 18.95 -0.72 -1.06
N PRO A 171 20.08 -1.18 -0.48
CA PRO A 171 21.10 -0.29 0.08
C PRO A 171 21.95 0.48 -0.94
N LEU A 172 22.06 0.00 -2.18
CA LEU A 172 22.86 0.64 -3.22
C LEU A 172 21.98 1.52 -4.13
N THR A 173 22.40 2.77 -4.32
CA THR A 173 21.79 3.74 -5.24
C THR A 173 22.79 4.06 -6.35
N TRP A 174 22.30 4.15 -7.58
CA TRP A 174 23.10 4.58 -8.73
C TRP A 174 22.93 6.08 -9.00
N TYR A 175 24.01 6.77 -9.34
CA TYR A 175 24.02 8.18 -9.74
C TYR A 175 24.67 8.31 -11.13
N VAL A 176 24.21 9.29 -11.91
CA VAL A 176 24.70 9.56 -13.28
C VAL A 176 26.06 10.29 -13.28
N HIS A 177 26.38 11.01 -12.19
CA HIS A 177 27.49 11.96 -12.10
C HIS A 177 28.51 11.57 -11.03
#